data_AF-A0A1Z9NRA0-F1
#
_entry.id   AF-A0A1Z9NRA0-F1
#
_cell.length_a   1.000
_cell.length_b   1.000
_cell.length_c   1.000
_cell.angle_alpha   90.00
_cell.angle_beta   90.00
_cell.angle_gamma   90.00
#
_symmetry.space_group_name_H-M   'P 1'
#
loop_
_entity.id
_entity.type
_entity.pdbx_description
1 polymer ?
#
loop_
_entity_poly.entity_id
_entity_poly.type
_entity_poly.pdbx_seq_one_letter_code
_entity_poly.pdbx_strand_id
1 'polypeptide(L)'
;MIRNLFRNFSFGIIILLIMTFIYYIYEIFFGIYSFTEIKKLESKKEATFYENTKQIERNISLENELDSLTHDEDALEGYARQELGLIKDGEIIIEIEND
;
A
#
# COMPACT_ATOMS: atom_id res chain seq x y z
N MET A 1 17.79 -53.26 37.87
CA MET A 1 16.76 -52.19 37.78
C MET A 1 17.31 -50.88 37.20
N ILE A 2 18.51 -50.45 37.61
CA ILE A 2 19.15 -49.17 37.20
C ILE A 2 19.38 -49.04 35.68
N ARG A 3 19.69 -50.12 34.97
CA ARG A 3 19.95 -50.11 33.52
C ARG A 3 18.74 -49.71 32.65
N ASN A 4 17.50 -50.01 33.08
CA ASN A 4 16.29 -49.59 32.36
C ASN A 4 15.96 -48.12 32.60
N LEU A 5 16.34 -47.57 33.77
CA LEU A 5 16.11 -46.17 34.11
C LEU A 5 16.95 -45.24 33.21
N PHE A 6 18.23 -45.56 33.03
CA PHE A 6 19.11 -44.82 32.10
C PHE A 6 18.63 -44.92 30.65
N ARG A 7 18.18 -46.10 30.22
CA ARG A 7 17.65 -46.30 28.86
C ARG A 7 16.42 -45.44 28.58
N ASN A 8 15.48 -45.37 29.53
CA ASN A 8 14.27 -44.55 29.39
C ASN A 8 14.58 -43.04 29.38
N PHE A 9 15.60 -42.62 30.14
CA PHE A 9 16.07 -41.24 30.15
C PHE A 9 16.63 -40.81 28.78
N SER A 10 17.38 -41.71 28.13
CA SER A 10 17.88 -41.50 26.76
C SER A 10 16.74 -41.34 25.75
N PHE A 11 15.69 -42.15 25.85
CA PHE A 11 14.51 -42.04 24.97
C PHE A 11 13.76 -40.71 25.17
N GLY A 12 13.65 -40.21 26.40
CA GLY A 12 13.02 -38.91 26.67
C GLY A 12 13.74 -37.74 26.02
N ILE A 13 15.08 -37.74 26.05
CA ILE A 13 15.91 -36.71 25.40
C ILE A 13 15.74 -36.75 23.87
N ILE A 14 15.68 -37.95 23.29
CA ILE A 14 15.47 -38.11 21.84
C ILE A 14 14.10 -37.54 21.42
N ILE A 15 13.05 -37.82 22.18
CA ILE A 15 11.70 -37.29 21.91
C ILE A 15 11.68 -35.76 22.01
N LEU A 16 12.34 -35.19 23.03
CA LEU A 16 12.47 -33.74 23.18
C LEU A 16 13.19 -33.12 21.98
N LEU A 17 14.31 -33.71 21.54
CA LEU A 17 15.04 -33.24 20.36
C LEU A 17 14.16 -33.26 19.11
N ILE A 18 13.41 -34.34 18.89
CA ILE A 18 12.51 -34.48 17.74
C ILE A 18 11.41 -33.41 17.77
N MET A 19 10.79 -33.17 18.93
CA MET A 19 9.80 -32.10 19.11
C MET A 19 10.37 -30.73 18.76
N THR A 20 11.55 -30.40 19.29
CA THR A 20 12.22 -29.14 19.00
C THR A 20 12.54 -29.00 17.51
N PHE A 21 12.97 -30.10 16.87
CA PHE A 21 13.28 -30.10 15.44
C PHE A 21 12.03 -29.87 14.58
N ILE A 22 10.92 -30.53 14.91
CA ILE A 22 9.63 -30.33 14.24
C ILE A 22 9.15 -28.88 14.40
N TYR A 23 9.31 -28.30 15.59
CA TYR A 23 8.98 -26.89 15.84
C TYR A 23 9.76 -25.96 14.90
N TYR A 24 11.08 -26.12 14.80
CA TYR A 24 11.90 -25.30 13.91
C TYR A 24 11.58 -25.51 12.42
N ILE A 25 11.29 -26.75 12.01
CA ILE A 25 10.85 -27.00 10.63
C ILE A 25 9.54 -26.25 10.36
N TYR A 26 8.58 -26.29 11.28
CA TYR A 26 7.32 -25.56 11.13
C TYR A 26 7.55 -24.04 11.03
N GLU A 27 8.43 -23.48 11.86
CA GLU A 27 8.79 -22.06 11.84
C GLU A 27 9.44 -21.64 10.52
N ILE A 28 10.29 -22.47 9.92
CA ILE A 28 10.94 -22.17 8.64
C ILE A 28 9.93 -22.19 7.48
N PHE A 29 8.99 -23.12 7.49
CA PHE A 29 8.02 -23.29 6.40
C PHE A 29 6.77 -22.40 6.53
N PHE A 30 6.35 -22.05 7.75
CA PHE A 30 5.11 -21.30 8.00
C PHE A 30 5.28 -20.09 8.90
N GLY A 31 6.49 -19.81 9.40
CA GLY A 31 6.76 -18.66 10.23
C GLY A 31 6.84 -17.35 9.45
N ILE A 32 7.11 -16.28 10.19
CA ILE A 32 7.11 -14.89 9.70
C ILE A 32 8.17 -14.66 8.60
N TYR A 33 9.24 -15.46 8.61
CA TYR A 33 10.31 -15.45 7.60
C TYR A 33 10.11 -16.52 6.52
N SER A 34 8.94 -17.14 6.44
CA SER A 34 8.66 -18.16 5.45
C SER A 34 8.72 -17.59 4.03
N PHE A 35 9.18 -18.43 3.11
CA PHE A 35 9.16 -18.19 1.67
C PHE A 35 7.78 -17.76 1.14
N THR A 36 6.69 -18.16 1.81
CA THR A 36 5.32 -17.74 1.43
C THR A 36 5.06 -16.27 1.70
N GLU A 37 5.52 -15.74 2.84
CA GLU A 37 5.35 -14.33 3.20
C GLU A 37 6.24 -13.43 2.34
N ILE A 38 7.45 -13.89 2.00
CA ILE A 38 8.35 -13.19 1.07
C ILE A 38 7.68 -13.04 -0.31
N LYS A 39 7.10 -14.11 -0.86
CA LYS A 39 6.38 -14.05 -2.14
C LYS A 39 5.16 -13.13 -2.09
N LYS A 40 4.44 -13.10 -0.96
CA LYS A 40 3.29 -12.22 -0.76
C LYS A 40 3.70 -10.75 -0.64
N LEU A 41 4.81 -10.47 0.03
CA LEU A 41 5.37 -9.12 0.12
C LEU A 41 5.86 -8.63 -1.24
N GLU A 42 6.49 -9.51 -2.03
CA GLU A 42 6.95 -9.19 -3.37
C GLU A 42 5.79 -8.89 -4.32
N SER A 43 4.72 -9.71 -4.31
CA SER A 43 3.53 -9.44 -5.12
C SER A 43 2.79 -8.16 -4.70
N LYS A 44 2.73 -7.87 -3.40
CA LYS A 44 2.16 -6.61 -2.91
C LYS A 44 2.98 -5.40 -3.34
N LYS A 45 4.31 -5.52 -3.35
CA LYS A 45 5.22 -4.47 -3.84
C LYS A 45 5.00 -4.21 -5.33
N GLU A 46 4.89 -5.25 -6.14
CA GLU A 46 4.66 -5.14 -7.58
C GLU A 46 3.31 -4.48 -7.89
N ALA A 47 2.23 -4.91 -7.23
CA ALA A 47 0.92 -4.29 -7.38
C ALA A 47 0.93 -2.80 -6.98
N THR A 48 1.59 -2.47 -5.86
CA THR A 48 1.70 -1.06 -5.41
C THR A 48 2.50 -0.22 -6.40
N PHE A 49 3.58 -0.77 -6.97
CA PHE A 49 4.38 -0.08 -7.97
C PHE A 49 3.56 0.20 -9.24
N TYR A 50 2.80 -0.79 -9.72
CA TYR A 50 1.92 -0.63 -10.87
C TYR A 50 0.84 0.43 -10.67
N GLU A 51 0.20 0.46 -9.49
CA GLU A 51 -0.79 1.50 -9.18
C GLU A 51 -0.15 2.89 -9.10
N ASN A 52 1.05 2.99 -8.52
CA ASN A 52 1.77 4.24 -8.42
C ASN A 52 2.18 4.77 -9.81
N THR A 53 2.71 3.91 -10.70
CA THR A 53 3.06 4.31 -12.06
C THR A 53 1.84 4.80 -12.83
N LYS A 54 0.69 4.13 -12.67
CA LYS A 54 -0.57 4.56 -13.30
C LYS A 54 -1.04 5.93 -12.79
N GLN A 55 -0.87 6.20 -11.49
CA GLN A 55 -1.20 7.51 -10.92
C GLN A 55 -0.25 8.60 -11.43
N ILE A 56 1.04 8.32 -11.56
CA ILE A 56 2.03 9.25 -12.13
C ILE A 56 1.67 9.60 -13.57
N GLU A 57 1.39 8.60 -14.42
CA GLU A 57 0.97 8.83 -15.81
C GLU A 57 -0.28 9.70 -15.89
N ARG A 58 -1.25 9.47 -14.99
CA ARG A 58 -2.48 10.26 -14.94
C ARG A 58 -2.24 11.69 -14.47
N ASN A 59 -1.37 11.89 -13.49
CA ASN A 59 -0.99 13.23 -13.05
C ASN A 59 -0.30 13.99 -14.18
N ILE A 60 0.62 13.36 -14.90
CA ILE A 60 1.28 13.98 -16.06
C ILE A 60 0.25 14.34 -17.14
N SER A 61 -0.73 13.47 -17.42
CA SER A 61 -1.77 13.80 -18.40
C SER A 61 -2.64 14.97 -17.95
N LEU A 62 -3.02 15.02 -16.67
CA LEU A 62 -3.84 16.09 -16.10
C LEU A 62 -3.07 17.41 -16.05
N GLU A 63 -1.77 17.37 -15.75
CA GLU A 63 -0.90 18.54 -15.74
C GLU A 63 -0.71 19.10 -17.16
N ASN A 64 -0.54 18.24 -18.16
CA ASN A 64 -0.50 18.67 -19.57
C ASN A 64 -1.85 19.22 -20.05
N GLU A 65 -2.97 18.64 -19.60
CA GLU A 65 -4.31 19.14 -19.89
C GLU A 65 -4.52 20.52 -19.23
N LEU A 66 -4.12 20.67 -17.97
CA LEU A 66 -4.11 21.95 -17.26
C LEU A 66 -3.24 22.97 -17.99
N ASP A 67 -2.01 22.61 -18.37
CA ASP A 67 -1.09 23.48 -19.10
C ASP A 67 -1.75 23.96 -20.40
N SER A 68 -2.35 23.05 -21.18
CA SER A 68 -3.08 23.40 -22.40
C SER A 68 -4.29 24.32 -22.17
N LEU A 69 -4.97 24.19 -21.03
CA LEU A 69 -6.10 25.05 -20.63
C LEU A 69 -5.63 26.41 -20.07
N THR A 70 -4.48 26.46 -19.41
CA THR A 70 -3.93 27.68 -18.78
C THR A 70 -3.33 28.69 -19.76
N HIS A 71 -3.05 28.28 -21.01
CA HIS A 71 -2.52 29.19 -22.04
C HIS A 71 -3.55 30.23 -22.54
N ASP A 72 -4.80 30.16 -22.09
CA ASP A 72 -5.85 31.14 -22.34
C ASP A 72 -6.31 31.72 -20.98
N GLU A 73 -5.80 32.90 -20.60
CA GLU A 73 -6.08 33.53 -19.29
C GLU A 73 -7.59 33.66 -19.01
N ASP A 74 -8.38 33.89 -20.06
CA ASP A 74 -9.84 33.99 -20.00
C ASP A 74 -10.50 32.65 -19.60
N ALA A 75 -9.93 31.52 -20.03
CA ALA A 75 -10.43 30.19 -19.68
C ALA A 75 -10.13 29.85 -18.21
N LEU A 76 -8.94 30.23 -17.73
CA LEU A 76 -8.55 30.08 -16.32
C LEU A 76 -9.44 30.93 -15.40
N GLU A 77 -9.70 32.18 -15.80
CA GLU A 77 -10.60 33.08 -15.09
C GLU A 77 -12.04 32.54 -15.05
N GLY A 78 -12.53 32.00 -16.17
CA GLY A 78 -13.84 31.34 -16.23
C GLY A 78 -13.97 30.17 -15.25
N TYR A 79 -12.96 29.29 -15.20
CA TYR A 79 -12.93 28.17 -14.25
C TYR A 79 -12.87 28.65 -12.79
N ALA A 80 -12.02 29.63 -12.49
CA ALA A 80 -11.90 30.23 -11.15
C ALA A 80 -13.21 30.88 -10.67
N ARG A 81 -13.94 31.53 -11.58
CA ARG A 81 -15.26 32.13 -11.29
C ARG A 81 -16.35 31.07 -11.10
N GLN A 82 -16.35 30.01 -11.93
CA GLN A 82 -17.40 28.98 -11.93
C GLN A 82 -17.25 27.95 -10.79
N GLU A 83 -16.05 27.42 -10.60
CA GLU A 83 -15.82 26.31 -9.65
C GLU A 83 -15.42 26.80 -8.25
N LEU A 84 -14.76 27.96 -8.17
CA LEU A 84 -14.22 28.49 -6.91
C LEU A 84 -14.94 29.75 -6.44
N GLY A 85 -15.85 30.32 -7.24
CA GLY A 85 -16.59 31.55 -6.90
C GLY A 85 -15.70 32.77 -6.72
N LEU A 86 -14.50 32.76 -7.32
CA LEU A 86 -13.51 33.84 -7.16
C LEU A 86 -13.93 35.09 -7.94
N ILE A 87 -13.66 36.26 -7.38
CA ILE A 87 -13.90 37.58 -7.99
C ILE A 87 -12.65 38.45 -7.91
N LYS A 88 -12.50 39.40 -8.85
CA LYS A 88 -11.39 40.35 -8.83
C LYS A 88 -11.66 41.47 -7.82
N ASP A 89 -10.58 42.10 -7.36
CA ASP A 89 -10.64 43.25 -6.46
C ASP A 89 -11.48 44.38 -7.08
N GLY A 90 -12.58 44.73 -6.40
CA GLY A 90 -13.51 45.79 -6.83
C GLY A 90 -14.78 45.30 -7.56
N GLU A 91 -14.95 44.00 -7.76
CA GLU A 91 -16.18 43.42 -8.32
C GLU A 91 -17.23 43.12 -7.24
N ILE A 92 -18.51 43.12 -7.63
CA ILE A 92 -19.65 42.78 -6.75
C ILE A 92 -20.43 41.64 -7.41
N ILE A 93 -20.59 40.52 -6.72
CA ILE A 93 -21.44 39.41 -7.18
C ILE A 93 -22.90 39.75 -6.90
N ILE A 94 -23.75 39.60 -7.91
CA ILE A 94 -25.21 39.72 -7.78
C ILE A 94 -25.79 38.34 -8.06
N GLU A 95 -26.20 37.64 -7.01
CA GLU A 95 -26.96 36.40 -7.13
C GLU A 95 -28.45 36.75 -7.15
N ILE A 96 -29.13 36.38 -8.23
CA ILE A 96 -30.56 36.63 -8.39
C ILE A 96 -31.28 35.36 -7.97
N GLU A 97 -31.94 35.40 -6.81
CA GLU A 97 -32.82 34.33 -6.35
C GLU A 97 -34.07 34.33 -7.25
N ASN A 98 -34.24 33.26 -8.03
CA ASN A 98 -35.46 33.02 -8.79
C ASN A 98 -36.36 32.11 -7.95
N ASP A 99 -37.45 32.68 -7.43
CA ASP A 99 -38.58 31.94 -6.82
C ASP A 99 -39.30 31.02 -7.82
#